data_AF-A0A3G2R676-F1
#
_entry.id   AF-A0A3G2R676-F1
#
_cell.length_a   1.000
_cell.length_b   1.000
_cell.length_c   1.000
_cell.angle_alpha   90.00
_cell.angle_beta   90.00
_cell.angle_gamma   90.00
#
_symmetry.space_group_name_H-M   'P 1'
#
loop_
_entity.id
_entity.type
_entity.pdbx_description
1 polymer ?
#
loop_
_entity_poly.entity_id
_entity_poly.type
_entity_poly.pdbx_seq_one_letter_code
_entity_poly.pdbx_strand_id
1 'polypeptide(L)'
;MRMKDWNYQKRYPFGRSREIIDRRKKVLRLRFVKHWPKEQIANVLGVSERTIERDIQAVEEYGRQYGAEVLREPLEKTIWKITENYQERQMLRWQEFANAKDPGVKNRILRDIQAEDQQYYETMQSLGVVYKAPDQAVVTTESWEDRIKRLRAEREAAAENIKDDNDDNTVDDIE
;
A
#
# COMPACT_ATOMS: atom_id res chain seq x y z
N MET A 1 23.96 4.54 -29.92
CA MET A 1 22.74 4.81 -29.12
C MET A 1 23.15 5.69 -27.96
N ARG A 2 22.63 6.92 -27.82
CA ARG A 2 23.16 7.91 -26.86
C ARG A 2 22.53 7.72 -25.49
N MET A 3 23.37 7.72 -24.45
CA MET A 3 23.07 7.67 -23.00
C MET A 3 22.02 8.69 -22.49
N LYS A 4 21.54 9.60 -23.34
CA LYS A 4 20.49 10.58 -23.05
C LYS A 4 19.08 9.97 -23.10
N ASP A 5 18.89 8.87 -23.82
CA ASP A 5 17.56 8.26 -23.99
C ASP A 5 17.10 7.50 -22.74
N TRP A 6 18.04 6.97 -21.94
CA TRP A 6 17.74 6.22 -20.71
C TRP A 6 17.16 7.11 -19.60
N ASN A 7 17.52 8.40 -19.58
CA ASN A 7 17.05 9.34 -18.56
C ASN A 7 15.73 10.03 -18.95
N TYR A 8 15.32 9.95 -20.22
CA TYR A 8 14.07 10.56 -20.69
C TYR A 8 12.84 9.69 -20.36
N GLN A 9 12.99 8.36 -20.42
CA GLN A 9 11.94 7.42 -20.01
C GLN A 9 11.66 7.47 -18.50
N LYS A 10 12.66 7.76 -17.65
CA LYS A 10 12.46 7.98 -16.21
C LYS A 10 11.73 9.28 -15.87
N ARG A 11 11.79 10.32 -16.71
CA ARG A 11 11.19 11.64 -16.42
C ARG A 11 9.71 11.77 -16.77
N TYR A 12 9.18 10.93 -17.67
CA TYR A 12 7.79 11.08 -18.13
C TYR A 12 7.08 9.74 -18.28
N PRO A 13 6.78 9.07 -17.15
CA PRO A 13 6.21 7.75 -17.19
C PRO A 13 4.72 7.76 -17.61
N PHE A 14 4.13 8.94 -17.75
CA PHE A 14 2.78 9.15 -18.29
C PHE A 14 2.75 9.46 -19.79
N GLY A 15 3.86 9.48 -20.53
CA GLY A 15 3.84 9.63 -22.01
C GLY A 15 4.87 10.60 -22.57
N ARG A 16 4.95 10.69 -23.90
CA ARG A 16 6.03 11.39 -24.61
C ARG A 16 5.86 12.91 -24.69
N SER A 17 4.67 13.45 -24.41
CA SER A 17 4.38 14.89 -24.46
C SER A 17 3.61 15.35 -23.22
N ARG A 18 3.78 16.64 -22.87
CA ARG A 18 3.12 17.28 -21.72
C ARG A 18 1.59 17.18 -21.80
N GLU A 19 1.02 17.34 -22.98
CA GLU A 19 -0.41 17.23 -23.25
C GLU A 19 -0.95 15.81 -22.95
N ILE A 20 -0.21 14.77 -23.36
CA ILE A 20 -0.56 13.38 -23.09
C ILE A 20 -0.50 13.09 -21.58
N ILE A 21 0.52 13.62 -20.91
CA ILE A 21 0.69 13.48 -19.46
C ILE A 21 -0.49 14.14 -18.72
N ASP A 22 -0.82 15.37 -19.07
CA ASP A 22 -1.92 16.10 -18.41
C ASP A 22 -3.27 15.44 -18.67
N ARG A 23 -3.49 14.91 -19.88
CA ARG A 23 -4.67 14.11 -20.21
C ARG A 23 -4.73 12.84 -19.36
N ARG A 24 -3.64 12.06 -19.30
CA ARG A 24 -3.60 10.81 -18.50
C ARG A 24 -3.75 11.05 -17.00
N LYS A 25 -3.24 12.16 -16.46
CA LYS A 25 -3.51 12.58 -15.08
C LYS A 25 -5.00 12.87 -14.84
N LYS A 26 -5.67 13.52 -15.80
CA LYS A 26 -7.12 13.74 -15.74
C LYS A 26 -7.89 12.42 -15.83
N VAL A 27 -7.49 11.51 -16.73
CA VAL A 27 -8.06 10.16 -16.83
C VAL A 27 -7.89 9.39 -15.52
N LEU A 28 -6.70 9.45 -14.90
CA LEU A 28 -6.43 8.83 -13.60
C LEU A 28 -7.44 9.30 -12.54
N ARG A 29 -7.62 10.61 -12.40
CA ARG A 29 -8.58 11.18 -11.44
C ARG A 29 -10.02 10.80 -11.77
N LEU A 30 -10.45 10.95 -13.03
CA LEU A 30 -11.85 10.72 -13.40
C LEU A 30 -12.23 9.24 -13.32
N ARG A 31 -11.34 8.34 -13.76
CA ARG A 31 -11.62 6.90 -13.78
C ARG A 31 -11.43 6.24 -12.41
N PHE A 32 -10.32 6.50 -11.73
CA PHE A 32 -9.95 5.73 -10.52
C PHE A 32 -10.34 6.42 -9.22
N VAL A 33 -10.52 7.75 -9.20
CA VAL A 33 -10.97 8.48 -8.00
C VAL A 33 -12.47 8.79 -8.03
N LYS A 34 -13.01 9.13 -9.22
CA LYS A 34 -14.42 9.49 -9.39
C LYS A 34 -15.28 8.37 -10.00
N HIS A 35 -14.67 7.26 -10.42
CA HIS A 35 -15.35 6.10 -11.02
C HIS A 35 -16.21 6.42 -12.25
N TRP A 36 -15.82 7.42 -13.03
CA TRP A 36 -16.57 7.77 -14.24
C TRP A 36 -16.44 6.67 -15.32
N PRO A 37 -17.51 6.41 -16.08
CA PRO A 37 -17.48 5.52 -17.22
C PRO A 37 -16.67 6.15 -18.37
N LYS A 38 -16.07 5.30 -19.20
CA LYS A 38 -15.11 5.74 -20.25
C LYS A 38 -15.75 6.68 -21.27
N GLU A 39 -17.03 6.46 -21.59
CA GLU A 39 -17.77 7.29 -22.55
C GLU A 39 -17.89 8.73 -22.03
N GLN A 40 -18.17 8.89 -20.74
CA GLN A 40 -18.30 10.20 -20.10
C GLN A 40 -16.95 10.93 -20.05
N ILE A 41 -15.86 10.21 -19.79
CA ILE A 41 -14.50 10.76 -19.78
C ILE A 41 -14.09 11.21 -21.19
N ALA A 42 -14.38 10.39 -22.21
CA ALA A 42 -14.11 10.69 -23.61
C ALA A 42 -14.80 11.99 -24.05
N ASN A 43 -16.08 12.13 -23.71
CA ASN A 43 -16.87 13.32 -24.01
C ASN A 43 -16.31 14.59 -23.35
N VAL A 44 -15.95 14.54 -22.06
CA VAL A 44 -15.42 15.72 -21.34
C VAL A 44 -14.02 16.10 -21.80
N LEU A 45 -13.20 15.14 -22.20
CA LEU A 45 -11.83 15.38 -22.65
C LEU A 45 -11.73 15.61 -24.17
N GLY A 46 -12.83 15.52 -24.92
CA GLY A 46 -12.86 15.76 -26.36
C GLY A 46 -12.04 14.74 -27.16
N VAL A 47 -11.97 13.49 -26.70
CA VAL A 47 -11.18 12.42 -27.34
C VAL A 47 -12.01 11.16 -27.54
N SER A 48 -11.57 10.26 -28.41
CA SER A 48 -12.26 8.98 -28.62
C SER A 48 -12.19 8.08 -27.39
N GLU A 49 -13.20 7.24 -27.17
CA GLU A 49 -13.18 6.21 -26.12
C GLU A 49 -11.96 5.29 -26.23
N ARG A 50 -11.54 4.95 -27.45
CA ARG A 50 -10.35 4.16 -27.71
C ARG A 50 -9.07 4.83 -27.22
N THR A 51 -9.01 6.17 -27.26
CA THR A 51 -7.92 6.96 -26.68
C THR A 51 -7.92 6.86 -25.16
N ILE A 52 -9.10 6.96 -24.54
CA ILE A 52 -9.26 6.80 -23.08
C ILE A 52 -8.86 5.40 -22.64
N GLU A 53 -9.23 4.36 -23.38
CA GLU A 53 -8.87 2.98 -23.07
C GLU A 53 -7.36 2.75 -23.09
N ARG A 54 -6.66 3.29 -24.09
CA ARG A 54 -5.18 3.28 -24.13
C ARG A 54 -4.55 4.07 -22.97
N ASP A 55 -5.18 5.18 -22.58
CA ASP A 55 -4.69 5.99 -21.46
C ASP A 55 -4.90 5.30 -20.11
N ILE A 56 -6.02 4.59 -19.94
CA ILE A 56 -6.29 3.74 -18.77
C ILE A 56 -5.23 2.64 -18.69
N GLN A 57 -4.97 1.92 -19.78
CA GLN A 57 -3.92 0.89 -19.82
C GLN A 57 -2.55 1.45 -19.43
N ALA A 58 -2.18 2.62 -19.95
CA ALA A 58 -0.92 3.26 -19.60
C ALA A 58 -0.86 3.69 -18.12
N VAL A 59 -1.98 4.15 -17.55
CA VAL A 59 -2.09 4.49 -16.13
C VAL A 59 -1.94 3.23 -15.26
N GLU A 60 -2.55 2.12 -15.64
CA GLU A 60 -2.47 0.84 -14.92
C GLU A 60 -1.09 0.20 -15.02
N GLU A 61 -0.45 0.26 -16.19
CA GLU A 61 0.92 -0.20 -16.40
C GLU A 61 1.91 0.64 -15.59
N TYR A 62 1.69 1.96 -15.55
CA TYR A 62 2.43 2.85 -14.66
C TYR A 62 2.22 2.52 -13.19
N GLY A 63 0.98 2.28 -12.77
CA GLY A 63 0.66 1.86 -11.40
C GLY A 63 1.33 0.53 -11.03
N ARG A 64 1.44 -0.41 -11.97
CA ARG A 64 2.15 -1.68 -11.74
C ARG A 64 3.66 -1.53 -11.65
N GLN A 65 4.26 -0.66 -12.47
CA GLN A 65 5.71 -0.47 -12.54
C GLN A 65 6.25 0.49 -11.46
N TYR A 66 5.46 1.51 -11.08
CA TYR A 66 5.90 2.63 -10.25
C TYR A 66 4.88 3.06 -9.19
N GLY A 67 3.72 2.39 -9.08
CA GLY A 67 2.63 2.79 -8.20
C GLY A 67 3.02 2.85 -6.72
N ALA A 68 4.03 2.08 -6.31
CA ALA A 68 4.62 2.20 -4.99
C ALA A 68 5.30 3.57 -4.78
N GLU A 69 6.13 4.05 -5.71
CA GLU A 69 6.89 5.30 -5.51
C GLU A 69 6.03 6.58 -5.60
N VAL A 70 5.04 6.61 -6.49
CA VAL A 70 4.30 7.86 -6.78
C VAL A 70 3.10 8.05 -5.86
N LEU A 71 2.54 6.96 -5.33
CA LEU A 71 1.52 7.03 -4.29
C LEU A 71 2.15 7.05 -2.90
N ARG A 72 3.42 6.66 -2.72
CA ARG A 72 4.09 6.64 -1.42
C ARG A 72 4.08 8.00 -0.74
N GLU A 73 4.52 9.08 -1.41
CA GLU A 73 4.60 10.38 -0.74
C GLU A 73 3.20 10.95 -0.36
N PRO A 74 2.17 10.90 -1.23
CA PRO A 74 0.80 11.26 -0.82
C PRO A 74 0.21 10.34 0.25
N LEU A 75 0.51 9.04 0.20
CA LEU A 75 0.04 8.05 1.16
C LEU A 75 0.70 8.27 2.53
N GLU A 76 2.01 8.45 2.60
CA GLU A 76 2.75 8.79 3.81
C GLU A 76 2.22 10.08 4.45
N LYS A 77 1.97 11.14 3.67
CA LYS A 77 1.33 12.37 4.17
C LYS A 77 -0.09 12.14 4.69
N THR A 78 -0.84 11.24 4.06
CA THR A 78 -2.20 10.91 4.48
C THR A 78 -2.19 10.11 5.78
N ILE A 79 -1.31 9.10 5.88
CA ILE A 79 -1.08 8.32 7.10
C ILE A 79 -0.68 9.25 8.24
N TRP A 80 0.30 10.13 8.02
CA TRP A 80 0.75 11.10 9.03
C TRP A 80 -0.41 11.93 9.59
N LYS A 81 -1.22 12.54 8.72
CA LYS A 81 -2.38 13.35 9.14
C LYS A 81 -3.42 12.54 9.90
N ILE A 82 -3.68 11.30 9.48
CA ILE A 82 -4.63 10.43 10.18
C ILE A 82 -4.10 10.10 11.57
N THR A 83 -2.80 9.78 11.69
CA THR A 83 -2.14 9.47 12.96
C THR A 83 -2.12 10.68 13.90
N GLU A 84 -1.79 11.86 13.40
CA GLU A 84 -1.77 13.11 14.17
C GLU A 84 -3.17 13.45 14.71
N ASN A 85 -4.19 13.44 13.84
CA ASN A 85 -5.59 13.66 14.26
C ASN A 85 -6.10 12.60 15.24
N TYR A 86 -5.61 11.37 15.15
CA TYR A 86 -5.94 10.31 16.11
C TYR A 86 -5.30 10.60 17.47
N GLN A 87 -4.00 10.93 17.52
CA GLN A 87 -3.29 11.24 18.75
C GLN A 87 -3.87 12.45 19.48
N GLU A 88 -4.21 13.53 18.75
CA GLU A 88 -4.84 14.72 19.34
C GLU A 88 -6.19 14.39 19.99
N ARG A 89 -7.05 13.64 19.28
CA ARG A 89 -8.35 13.22 19.82
C ARG A 89 -8.21 12.30 21.02
N GLN A 90 -7.31 11.32 20.96
CA GLN A 90 -7.00 10.45 22.08
C GLN A 90 -6.57 11.25 23.32
N MET A 91 -5.66 12.22 23.14
CA MET A 91 -5.22 13.07 24.24
C MET A 91 -6.39 13.83 24.88
N LEU A 92 -7.27 14.44 24.07
CA LEU A 92 -8.46 15.13 24.55
C LEU A 92 -9.41 14.18 25.29
N ARG A 93 -9.67 12.99 24.76
CA ARG A 93 -10.53 11.98 25.40
C ARG A 93 -9.97 11.51 26.74
N TRP A 94 -8.66 11.30 26.83
CA TRP A 94 -8.02 10.93 28.09
C TRP A 94 -8.06 12.07 29.11
N GLN A 95 -7.95 13.33 28.67
CA GLN A 95 -8.15 14.50 29.53
C GLN A 95 -9.62 14.59 30.02
N GLU A 96 -10.59 14.41 29.14
CA GLU A 96 -12.02 14.34 29.50
C GLU A 96 -12.29 13.23 30.52
N PHE A 97 -11.69 12.04 30.30
CA PHE A 97 -11.81 10.91 31.21
C PHE A 97 -11.22 11.21 32.60
N ALA A 98 -10.02 11.81 32.64
CA ALA A 98 -9.36 12.19 33.88
C ALA A 98 -10.15 13.25 34.67
N ASN A 99 -10.76 14.21 33.96
CA ASN A 99 -11.54 15.30 34.54
C ASN A 99 -12.97 14.90 34.92
N ALA A 100 -13.50 13.82 34.34
CA ALA A 100 -14.83 13.33 34.66
C ALA A 100 -14.90 12.83 36.10
N LYS A 101 -15.93 13.24 36.84
CA LYS A 101 -16.21 12.76 38.21
C LYS A 101 -17.26 11.65 38.23
N ASP A 102 -18.18 11.68 37.28
CA ASP A 102 -19.28 10.72 37.19
C ASP A 102 -18.82 9.39 36.54
N PRO A 103 -19.07 8.24 37.17
CA PRO A 103 -18.71 6.94 36.62
C PRO A 103 -19.39 6.58 35.30
N GLY A 104 -20.63 7.01 35.09
CA GLY A 104 -21.36 6.79 33.83
C GLY A 104 -20.73 7.55 32.67
N VAL A 105 -20.35 8.81 32.91
CA VAL A 105 -19.60 9.63 31.95
C VAL A 105 -18.24 9.02 31.63
N LYS A 106 -17.51 8.53 32.65
CA LYS A 106 -16.24 7.82 32.44
C LYS A 106 -16.40 6.59 31.55
N ASN A 107 -17.40 5.76 31.82
CA ASN A 107 -17.65 4.55 31.03
C ASN A 107 -18.05 4.87 29.58
N ARG A 108 -18.79 5.95 29.35
CA ARG A 108 -19.08 6.42 27.99
C ARG A 108 -17.79 6.82 27.26
N ILE A 109 -16.96 7.65 27.90
CA ILE A 109 -15.69 8.11 27.30
C ILE A 109 -14.77 6.92 26.97
N LEU A 110 -14.70 5.90 27.84
CA LEU A 110 -13.93 4.68 27.54
C LEU A 110 -14.43 3.94 26.30
N ARG A 111 -15.75 3.86 26.09
CA ARG A 111 -16.33 3.26 24.87
C ARG A 111 -16.00 4.09 23.63
N ASP A 112 -16.04 5.41 23.76
CA ASP A 112 -15.69 6.32 22.66
C ASP A 112 -14.21 6.15 22.27
N ILE A 113 -13.30 6.07 23.25
CA ILE A 113 -11.87 5.76 23.03
C ILE A 113 -11.71 4.44 22.29
N GLN A 114 -12.36 3.37 22.75
CA GLN A 114 -12.28 2.05 22.10
C GLN A 114 -12.80 2.07 20.65
N ALA A 115 -13.88 2.79 20.39
CA ALA A 115 -14.43 2.92 19.05
C ALA A 115 -13.48 3.71 18.13
N GLU A 116 -12.85 4.77 18.64
CA GLU A 116 -11.84 5.54 17.89
C GLU A 116 -10.58 4.71 17.59
N ASP A 117 -10.11 3.90 18.55
CA ASP A 117 -9.01 2.96 18.36
C ASP A 117 -9.33 1.96 17.23
N GLN A 118 -10.51 1.34 17.29
CA GLN A 118 -10.96 0.39 16.28
C GLN A 118 -11.01 1.04 14.89
N GLN A 119 -11.62 2.21 14.78
CA GLN A 119 -11.71 2.93 13.51
C GLN A 119 -10.32 3.28 12.94
N TYR A 120 -9.38 3.69 13.80
CA TYR A 120 -8.02 3.98 13.40
C TYR A 120 -7.32 2.74 12.82
N TYR A 121 -7.38 1.60 13.53
CA TYR A 121 -6.75 0.37 13.07
C TYR A 121 -7.38 -0.17 11.78
N GLU A 122 -8.71 -0.14 11.66
CA GLU A 122 -9.41 -0.52 10.42
C GLU A 122 -8.97 0.36 9.24
N THR A 123 -8.85 1.66 9.47
CA THR A 123 -8.35 2.61 8.46
C THR A 123 -6.92 2.27 8.05
N MET A 124 -6.01 2.06 9.02
CA MET A 124 -4.62 1.71 8.75
C MET A 124 -4.46 0.35 8.05
N GLN A 125 -5.32 -0.62 8.36
CA GLN A 125 -5.39 -1.91 7.66
C GLN A 125 -5.87 -1.74 6.22
N SER A 126 -6.90 -0.92 5.98
CA SER A 126 -7.40 -0.64 4.63
C SER A 126 -6.34 0.04 3.74
N LEU A 127 -5.44 0.80 4.36
CA LEU A 127 -4.30 1.45 3.70
C LEU A 127 -3.09 0.51 3.55
N GLY A 128 -3.16 -0.72 4.08
CA GLY A 128 -2.08 -1.71 4.03
C GLY A 128 -0.89 -1.39 4.93
N VAL A 129 -1.05 -0.48 5.89
CA VAL A 129 0.01 -0.04 6.82
C VAL A 129 0.16 -1.01 7.98
N VAL A 130 -0.97 -1.50 8.50
CA VAL A 130 -1.03 -2.44 9.61
C VAL A 130 -1.62 -3.75 9.12
N TYR A 131 -1.00 -4.87 9.48
CA TYR A 131 -1.54 -6.19 9.17
C TYR A 131 -2.80 -6.45 10.00
N LYS A 132 -3.85 -6.97 9.37
CA LYS A 132 -5.03 -7.46 10.09
C LYS A 132 -4.60 -8.64 10.96
N ALA A 133 -4.85 -8.56 12.27
CA ALA A 133 -4.70 -9.72 13.13
C ALA A 133 -5.63 -10.84 12.61
N PRO A 134 -5.19 -12.10 12.56
CA PRO A 134 -6.03 -13.19 12.07
C PRO A 134 -7.34 -13.25 12.89
N ASP A 135 -8.46 -13.44 12.19
CA ASP A 135 -9.82 -13.41 12.76
C ASP A 135 -10.05 -14.50 13.83
N GLN A 136 -9.14 -15.48 13.92
CA GLN A 136 -9.06 -16.45 14.99
C GLN A 136 -7.62 -16.48 15.50
N ALA A 137 -7.46 -16.29 16.82
CA ALA A 137 -6.25 -16.73 17.48
C ALA A 137 -6.22 -18.26 17.38
N VAL A 138 -5.41 -18.80 16.46
CA VAL A 138 -5.10 -20.23 16.48
C VAL A 138 -4.33 -20.46 17.77
N VAL A 139 -5.03 -20.89 18.81
CA VAL A 139 -4.41 -21.42 20.02
C VAL A 139 -3.76 -22.72 19.58
N THR A 140 -2.53 -22.62 19.10
CA THR A 140 -1.70 -23.80 18.90
C THR A 140 -1.42 -24.36 20.29
N THR A 141 -1.89 -25.58 20.55
CA THR A 141 -1.49 -26.37 21.72
C THR A 141 -0.01 -26.80 21.65
N GLU A 142 0.66 -26.50 20.53
CA GLU A 142 2.09 -26.68 20.33
C GLU A 142 2.86 -25.82 21.33
N SER A 143 3.72 -26.47 22.11
CA SER A 143 4.62 -25.76 23.01
C SER A 143 5.57 -24.87 22.21
N TRP A 144 6.05 -23.80 22.83
CA TRP A 144 7.01 -22.90 22.20
C TRP A 144 8.28 -23.65 21.76
N GLU A 145 8.66 -24.70 22.49
CA GLU A 145 9.83 -25.54 22.21
C GLU A 145 9.66 -26.37 20.93
N ASP A 146 8.50 -26.99 20.75
CA ASP A 146 8.18 -27.76 19.55
C ASP A 146 8.17 -26.87 18.31
N ARG A 147 7.67 -25.64 18.46
CA ARG A 147 7.64 -24.64 17.39
C ARG A 147 9.04 -24.19 16.96
N ILE A 148 9.97 -23.99 17.90
CA ILE A 148 11.38 -23.70 17.58
C ILE A 148 12.00 -24.87 16.81
N LYS A 149 11.76 -26.10 17.27
CA LYS A 149 12.37 -27.31 16.69
C LYS A 149 11.95 -27.49 15.24
N ARG A 150 10.68 -27.27 14.92
CA ARG A 150 10.18 -27.28 13.53
C ARG A 150 10.81 -26.19 12.68
N LEU A 151 10.84 -24.94 13.17
CA LEU A 151 11.41 -23.82 12.42
C LEU A 151 12.91 -23.97 12.14
N ARG A 152 13.67 -24.64 13.03
CA ARG A 152 15.07 -25.01 12.76
C ARG A 152 15.18 -26.06 11.66
N ALA A 153 14.37 -27.12 11.74
CA ALA A 153 14.35 -28.18 10.72
C ALA A 153 13.97 -27.64 9.33
N GLU A 154 12.97 -26.74 9.26
CA GLU A 154 12.57 -26.07 8.02
C GLU A 154 13.68 -25.18 7.46
N ARG A 155 14.44 -24.48 8.32
CA ARG A 155 15.60 -23.68 7.90
C ARG A 155 16.77 -24.52 7.42
N GLU A 156 17.03 -25.66 8.06
CA GLU A 156 18.09 -26.59 7.65
C GLU A 156 17.75 -27.22 6.29
N ALA A 157 16.51 -27.67 6.09
CA ALA A 157 16.05 -28.19 4.80
C ALA A 157 16.08 -27.13 3.69
N ALA A 158 15.71 -25.87 4.00
CA ALA A 158 15.81 -24.77 3.05
C ALA A 158 17.26 -24.40 2.71
N ALA A 159 18.19 -24.56 3.65
CA ALA A 159 19.61 -24.32 3.42
C ALA A 159 20.28 -25.44 2.59
N GLU A 160 19.78 -26.67 2.71
CA GLU A 160 20.23 -27.81 1.90
C GLU A 160 19.85 -27.64 0.42
N ASN A 161 18.63 -27.18 0.14
CA ASN A 161 18.17 -26.89 -1.23
C ASN A 161 18.91 -25.72 -1.92
N ILE A 162 19.64 -24.88 -1.18
CA ILE A 162 20.43 -23.77 -1.76
C ILE A 162 21.83 -24.23 -2.20
N LYS A 163 22.31 -25.40 -1.73
CA LYS A 163 23.64 -25.90 -2.10
C LYS A 163 23.69 -26.62 -3.45
N ASP A 164 22.60 -27.26 -3.87
CA ASP A 164 22.59 -28.02 -5.13
C ASP A 164 22.54 -27.13 -6.39
N ASP A 165 22.06 -25.89 -6.30
CA ASP A 165 21.96 -24.98 -7.46
C ASP A 165 23.27 -24.24 -7.81
N ASN A 166 24.35 -24.41 -7.02
CA ASN A 166 25.59 -23.63 -7.17
C ASN A 166 26.80 -24.46 -7.67
N ASP A 167 26.66 -25.77 -7.89
CA ASP A 167 27.77 -26.66 -8.29
C ASP A 167 27.85 -26.92 -9.81
N ASP A 168 26.91 -26.40 -10.62
CA ASP A 168 26.84 -26.70 -12.08
C ASP A 168 27.32 -25.54 -12.99
N ASN A 169 28.20 -24.67 -12.48
CA ASN A 169 28.76 -23.56 -13.26
C ASN A 169 30.29 -23.49 -13.21
N THR A 170 30.97 -24.64 -13.29
CA THR A 170 32.36 -24.68 -13.75
C THR A 170 32.39 -24.51 -15.27
N VAL A 171 32.75 -23.29 -15.64
CA VAL A 171 33.13 -22.82 -16.97
C VAL A 171 34.13 -23.82 -17.60
N ASP A 172 33.71 -24.51 -18.66
CA ASP A 172 34.65 -25.12 -19.60
C ASP A 172 35.38 -23.97 -20.32
N ASP A 173 36.69 -23.88 -20.06
CA ASP A 173 37.60 -22.98 -20.75
C ASP A 173 37.57 -23.27 -22.27
N ILE A 174 37.15 -22.28 -23.05
CA ILE A 174 37.29 -22.25 -24.51
C ILE A 174 38.57 -21.48 -24.85
N GLU A 175 39.41 -22.17 -25.63
CA GLU A 175 40.67 -21.79 -26.33
C GLU A 175 42.00 -21.97 -25.58
#